data_AF-A0A640K9D7-F1
#
_entry.id   AF-A0A640K9D7-F1
#
_cell.length_a   1.000
_cell.length_b   1.000
_cell.length_c   1.000
_cell.angle_alpha   90.00
_cell.angle_beta   90.00
_cell.angle_gamma   90.00
#
_symmetry.space_group_name_H-M   'P 1'
#
loop_
_entity.id
_entity.type
_entity.pdbx_description
1 polymer ?
#
loop_
_entity_poly.entity_id
_entity_poly.type
_entity_poly.pdbx_seq_one_letter_code
_entity_poly.pdbx_strand_id
1 'polypeptide(L)'
;MAGKFRGDVGKLSKTKKSKAAKRAKGKKIVSLVKRSPKLAEDTLQSRIAELTSCEKATRGSIGGPKASKMEVPPPAGKVQIGKAALEVVGKRKRERVVPEKDVPLQRSTAEAVGLKILHQAVKSQSHGRLLPHQSRHDYEYRLRSVATMGVVQLFNSLAQSRKASAAVDTEETKMTSDKVTEKKQIVSKEVFLAALRQPREY
;
A
#
# COMPACT_ATOMS: atom_id res chain seq x y z
N MET A 1 32.23 30.48 -34.30
CA MET A 1 32.83 29.67 -33.22
C MET A 1 31.75 28.77 -32.61
N ALA A 2 31.72 27.49 -32.98
CA ALA A 2 30.79 26.52 -32.39
C ALA A 2 31.47 25.84 -31.20
N GLY A 3 30.87 25.93 -30.01
CA GLY A 3 31.41 25.37 -28.77
C GLY A 3 31.49 23.85 -28.78
N LYS A 4 32.42 23.30 -28.00
CA LYS A 4 32.63 21.85 -27.85
C LYS A 4 31.47 21.21 -27.09
N PHE A 5 30.44 20.75 -27.81
CA PHE A 5 29.43 19.86 -27.27
C PHE A 5 29.99 18.42 -27.25
N ARG A 6 30.83 18.14 -26.26
CA ARG A 6 31.19 16.76 -25.88
C ARG A 6 30.85 16.60 -24.41
N GLY A 7 29.55 16.49 -24.11
CA GLY A 7 29.14 15.80 -22.89
C GLY A 7 29.65 14.36 -23.00
N ASP A 8 30.34 13.88 -21.97
CA ASP A 8 30.89 12.53 -21.88
C ASP A 8 29.79 11.46 -22.01
N VAL A 9 29.43 11.11 -23.24
CA VAL A 9 28.59 9.96 -23.56
C VAL A 9 29.46 8.72 -23.36
N GLY A 10 29.41 8.11 -22.17
CA GLY A 10 29.92 6.75 -21.99
C GLY A 10 30.72 6.43 -20.72
N LYS A 11 30.97 7.37 -19.80
CA LYS A 11 31.53 6.97 -18.49
C LYS A 11 30.42 6.73 -17.49
N LEU A 12 29.99 5.46 -17.40
CA LEU A 12 29.20 4.94 -16.28
C LEU A 12 30.02 5.14 -14.99
N SER A 13 29.82 6.29 -14.32
CA SER A 13 30.34 6.48 -12.98
C SER A 13 29.74 5.40 -12.10
N LYS A 14 30.57 4.53 -11.53
CA LYS A 14 30.11 3.49 -10.61
C LYS A 14 29.38 4.20 -9.47
N THR A 15 28.09 3.96 -9.33
CA THR A 15 27.28 4.52 -8.25
C THR A 15 27.94 4.18 -6.92
N LYS A 16 28.33 5.19 -6.13
CA LYS A 16 28.82 4.99 -4.77
C LYS A 16 27.72 4.30 -3.96
N LYS A 17 27.87 3.00 -3.69
CA LYS A 17 26.93 2.24 -2.87
C LYS A 17 26.78 2.94 -1.52
N SER A 18 25.55 3.28 -1.15
CA SER A 18 25.24 3.95 0.10
C SER A 18 25.70 3.11 1.30
N LYS A 19 26.00 3.77 2.44
CA LYS A 19 26.40 3.07 3.68
C LYS A 19 25.37 2.00 4.09
N ALA A 20 24.09 2.20 3.78
CA ALA A 20 23.02 1.22 4.00
C ALA A 20 23.17 -0.05 3.14
N ALA A 21 23.53 0.09 1.85
CA ALA A 21 23.74 -1.05 0.95
C ALA A 21 24.98 -1.88 1.32
N LYS A 22 26.02 -1.27 1.91
CA LYS A 22 27.17 -2.01 2.46
C LYS A 22 26.81 -2.79 3.73
N ARG A 23 25.94 -2.25 4.59
CA ARG A 23 25.47 -2.94 5.81
C ARG A 23 24.57 -4.14 5.55
N ALA A 24 23.84 -4.15 4.43
CA ALA A 24 22.96 -5.27 4.06
C ALA A 24 23.72 -6.57 3.74
N LYS A 25 24.95 -6.47 3.21
CA LYS A 25 25.79 -7.64 2.89
C LYS A 25 26.39 -8.34 4.13
N GLY A 26 26.36 -7.70 5.31
CA GLY A 26 26.86 -8.27 6.56
C GLY A 26 25.81 -9.06 7.35
N LYS A 27 24.55 -9.08 6.91
CA LYS A 27 23.50 -9.85 7.58
C LYS A 27 23.53 -11.29 7.05
N LYS A 28 23.88 -12.24 7.94
CA LYS A 28 23.78 -13.68 7.68
C LYS A 28 22.42 -13.98 7.07
N ILE A 29 22.42 -14.78 6.00
CA ILE A 29 21.21 -15.27 5.34
C ILE A 29 20.45 -16.10 6.39
N VAL A 30 19.37 -15.55 6.94
CA VAL A 30 18.46 -16.27 7.81
C VAL A 30 17.48 -16.99 6.90
N SER A 31 17.63 -18.31 6.79
CA SER A 31 16.67 -19.18 6.11
C SER A 31 15.27 -18.98 6.67
N LEU A 32 14.27 -18.93 5.80
CA LEU A 32 12.85 -18.71 6.11
C LEU A 32 12.27 -19.73 7.13
N VAL A 33 12.94 -20.87 7.31
CA VAL A 33 12.58 -21.88 8.32
C VAL A 33 13.43 -21.66 9.56
N LYS A 34 12.79 -21.33 10.69
CA LYS A 34 13.42 -21.37 12.02
C LYS A 34 13.68 -22.83 12.40
N ARG A 35 14.84 -23.37 12.02
CA ARG A 35 15.33 -24.62 12.60
C ARG A 35 15.78 -24.30 14.03
N SER A 36 15.32 -25.08 15.01
CA SER A 36 15.87 -25.03 16.36
C SER A 36 17.39 -25.24 16.30
N PRO A 37 18.17 -24.58 17.17
CA PRO A 37 19.61 -24.80 17.23
C PRO A 37 19.88 -26.30 17.40
N LYS A 38 20.85 -26.83 16.65
CA LYS A 38 21.30 -28.21 16.81
C LYS A 38 21.75 -28.39 18.27
N LEU A 39 21.18 -29.39 18.95
CA LEU A 39 21.62 -29.75 20.29
C LEU A 39 23.07 -30.26 20.22
N ALA A 40 23.85 -29.99 21.28
CA ALA A 40 25.22 -30.49 21.37
C ALA A 40 25.20 -32.02 21.42
N GLU A 41 26.20 -32.66 20.82
CA GLU A 41 26.26 -34.13 20.69
C GLU A 41 26.18 -34.82 22.05
N ASP A 42 26.80 -34.25 23.08
CA ASP A 42 26.75 -34.76 24.46
C ASP A 42 25.34 -34.76 25.05
N THR A 43 24.55 -33.73 24.74
CA THR A 43 23.13 -33.63 25.19
C THR A 43 22.21 -34.59 24.45
N LEU A 44 22.59 -34.98 23.22
CA LEU A 44 21.88 -36.01 22.46
C LEU A 44 22.24 -37.40 22.97
N GLN A 45 23.53 -37.67 23.22
CA GLN A 45 24.00 -38.95 23.72
C GLN A 45 23.47 -39.25 25.14
N SER A 46 23.46 -38.26 26.03
CA SER A 46 22.83 -38.40 27.37
C SER A 46 21.34 -38.72 27.27
N ARG A 47 20.60 -38.02 26.41
CA ARG A 47 19.16 -38.26 26.23
C ARG A 47 18.86 -39.60 25.55
N ILE A 48 19.70 -40.04 24.62
CA ILE A 48 19.62 -41.38 24.02
C ILE A 48 19.91 -42.44 25.09
N ALA A 49 20.91 -42.23 25.95
CA ALA A 49 21.22 -43.13 27.06
C ALA A 49 20.08 -43.21 28.09
N GLU A 50 19.43 -42.09 28.42
CA GLU A 50 18.24 -42.06 29.27
C GLU A 50 17.05 -42.82 28.66
N LEU A 51 16.81 -42.65 27.35
CA LEU A 51 15.70 -43.32 26.66
C LEU A 51 15.96 -44.81 26.42
N THR A 52 17.20 -45.21 26.22
CA THR A 52 17.58 -46.62 26.00
C THR A 52 17.81 -47.40 27.30
N SER A 53 18.13 -46.72 28.41
CA SER A 53 18.27 -47.37 29.72
C SER A 53 16.94 -47.75 30.38
N CYS A 54 15.80 -47.30 29.85
CA CYS A 54 14.47 -47.64 30.37
C CYS A 54 13.80 -48.87 29.72
N GLU A 55 14.41 -49.54 28.73
CA GLU A 55 13.78 -50.69 28.05
C GLU A 55 13.85 -52.03 28.81
N LYS A 56 14.28 -52.05 30.09
CA LYS A 56 14.19 -53.24 30.96
C LYS A 56 13.17 -53.13 32.10
N ALA A 57 12.24 -52.19 32.05
CA ALA A 57 11.16 -52.11 33.03
C ALA A 57 9.81 -51.77 32.37
N THR A 58 9.34 -52.61 31.45
CA THR A 58 7.92 -52.64 31.09
C THR A 58 7.23 -53.79 31.82
N ARG A 59 6.53 -53.46 32.91
CA ARG A 59 5.12 -53.86 33.13
C ARG A 59 4.64 -53.40 34.50
N GLY A 60 3.60 -52.58 34.47
CA GLY A 60 2.73 -52.35 35.63
C GLY A 60 2.87 -50.96 36.23
N SER A 61 1.95 -50.07 35.90
CA SER A 61 0.98 -49.58 36.89
C SER A 61 0.27 -48.35 36.33
N ILE A 62 -0.96 -48.57 35.91
CA ILE A 62 -2.01 -47.55 35.91
C ILE A 62 -2.25 -47.21 37.39
N GLY A 63 -2.01 -45.97 37.79
CA GLY A 63 -2.38 -45.50 39.12
C GLY A 63 -1.60 -44.27 39.58
N GLY A 64 -2.26 -43.11 39.58
CA GLY A 64 -1.93 -42.06 40.57
C GLY A 64 -2.15 -42.60 42.00
N PRO A 65 -1.74 -41.90 43.08
CA PRO A 65 -2.25 -40.56 43.39
C PRO A 65 -1.28 -39.64 44.18
N LYS A 66 -1.57 -38.33 44.26
CA LYS A 66 -1.91 -37.60 45.50
C LYS A 66 -1.82 -36.08 45.35
N ALA A 67 -2.85 -35.46 45.91
CA ALA A 67 -3.15 -34.04 46.06
C ALA A 67 -1.98 -33.16 46.54
N SER A 68 -1.96 -31.90 46.08
CA SER A 68 -2.29 -30.77 46.95
C SER A 68 -2.25 -29.42 46.22
N LYS A 69 -3.25 -28.59 46.56
CA LYS A 69 -3.34 -27.13 46.45
C LYS A 69 -3.40 -26.49 45.05
N MET A 70 -4.66 -26.23 44.67
CA MET A 70 -5.06 -25.08 43.85
C MET A 70 -4.51 -23.79 44.47
N GLU A 71 -3.77 -22.99 43.70
CA GLU A 71 -3.70 -21.55 43.91
C GLU A 71 -4.74 -20.89 43.00
N VAL A 72 -5.73 -20.30 43.65
CA VAL A 72 -6.78 -19.47 43.06
C VAL A 72 -6.12 -18.14 42.62
N PRO A 73 -6.26 -17.71 41.34
CA PRO A 73 -5.80 -16.38 40.95
C PRO A 73 -6.67 -15.30 41.64
N PRO A 74 -6.09 -14.16 42.04
CA PRO A 74 -6.81 -13.16 42.83
C PRO A 74 -7.99 -12.59 42.04
N PRO A 75 -9.16 -12.35 42.67
CA PRO A 75 -10.30 -11.76 41.98
C PRO A 75 -9.95 -10.33 41.58
N ALA A 76 -10.08 -10.06 40.29
CA ALA A 76 -9.93 -8.74 39.70
C ALA A 76 -10.77 -7.70 40.46
N GLY A 77 -10.12 -6.62 40.88
CA GLY A 77 -10.72 -5.54 41.66
C GLY A 77 -11.90 -4.90 40.93
N LYS A 78 -13.11 -5.13 41.45
CA LYS A 78 -14.32 -4.43 41.03
C LYS A 78 -14.38 -3.09 41.75
N VAL A 79 -14.08 -2.00 41.05
CA VAL A 79 -14.27 -0.64 41.59
C VAL A 79 -15.63 -0.12 41.14
N GLN A 80 -16.52 0.13 42.12
CA GLN A 80 -17.85 0.72 41.91
C GLN A 80 -17.71 2.20 41.59
N ILE A 81 -18.38 2.69 40.55
CA ILE A 81 -18.42 4.11 40.20
C ILE A 81 -19.87 4.61 40.30
N GLY A 82 -20.11 5.60 41.18
CA GLY A 82 -21.28 6.48 41.15
C GLY A 82 -22.43 6.12 42.10
N LYS A 83 -22.78 7.06 43.00
CA LYS A 83 -23.93 6.98 43.92
C LYS A 83 -25.27 7.29 43.23
N ALA A 84 -25.55 6.67 42.09
CA ALA A 84 -26.84 6.85 41.41
C ALA A 84 -27.46 5.48 41.14
N ALA A 85 -28.24 5.00 42.12
CA ALA A 85 -29.04 3.79 42.00
C ALA A 85 -30.36 4.13 41.29
N LEU A 86 -30.63 3.49 40.16
CA LEU A 86 -31.98 3.47 39.59
C LEU A 86 -32.76 2.34 40.28
N GLU A 87 -33.77 2.71 41.07
CA GLU A 87 -34.66 1.76 41.75
C GLU A 87 -35.81 1.39 40.79
N VAL A 88 -35.80 0.18 40.24
CA VAL A 88 -36.92 -0.33 39.45
C VAL A 88 -37.93 -0.94 40.42
N VAL A 89 -39.06 -0.26 40.64
CA VAL A 89 -40.13 -0.75 41.51
C VAL A 89 -41.04 -1.70 40.74
N GLY A 90 -40.71 -2.99 40.81
CA GLY A 90 -41.58 -4.10 40.42
C GLY A 90 -42.10 -4.84 41.64
N LYS A 91 -43.40 -5.20 41.64
CA LYS A 91 -44.04 -5.93 42.74
C LYS A 91 -43.43 -7.33 42.84
N ARG A 92 -42.57 -7.52 43.85
CA ARG A 92 -41.90 -8.75 44.31
C ARG A 92 -40.47 -8.92 43.77
N LYS A 93 -39.52 -8.66 44.68
CA LYS A 93 -38.06 -8.80 44.63
C LYS A 93 -37.29 -7.59 44.09
N ARG A 94 -36.56 -6.94 45.00
CA ARG A 94 -35.59 -5.87 44.73
C ARG A 94 -34.27 -6.51 44.30
N GLU A 95 -33.99 -6.56 43.01
CA GLU A 95 -32.66 -6.94 42.52
C GLU A 95 -31.93 -5.70 42.03
N ARG A 96 -30.77 -5.44 42.64
CA ARG A 96 -29.84 -4.37 42.25
C ARG A 96 -29.06 -4.85 41.03
N VAL A 97 -29.46 -4.43 39.84
CA VAL A 97 -28.69 -4.68 38.62
C VAL A 97 -27.83 -3.45 38.32
N VAL A 98 -26.53 -3.57 38.61
CA VAL A 98 -25.52 -2.60 38.18
C VAL A 98 -25.14 -2.94 36.74
N PRO A 99 -25.23 -2.02 35.76
CA PRO A 99 -24.77 -2.28 34.41
C PRO A 99 -23.25 -2.49 34.39
N GLU A 100 -22.81 -3.72 34.21
CA GLU A 100 -21.40 -4.06 33.99
C GLU A 100 -21.07 -3.78 32.51
N LYS A 101 -20.18 -2.83 32.23
CA LYS A 101 -19.58 -2.66 30.89
C LYS A 101 -18.22 -3.33 30.87
N ASP A 102 -18.01 -4.20 29.89
CA ASP A 102 -16.72 -4.80 29.59
C ASP A 102 -15.68 -3.70 29.32
N VAL A 103 -14.71 -3.59 30.22
CA VAL A 103 -13.50 -2.79 30.00
C VAL A 103 -12.75 -3.46 28.86
N PRO A 104 -12.27 -2.74 27.82
CA PRO A 104 -11.44 -3.36 26.81
C PRO A 104 -10.21 -3.92 27.51
N LEU A 105 -10.14 -5.25 27.56
CA LEU A 105 -9.01 -6.00 28.11
C LEU A 105 -7.74 -5.32 27.58
N GLN A 106 -6.93 -4.73 28.45
CA GLN A 106 -5.65 -4.14 28.04
C GLN A 106 -4.83 -5.29 27.47
N ARG A 107 -4.85 -5.41 26.13
CA ARG A 107 -4.18 -6.49 25.40
C ARG A 107 -2.73 -6.53 25.85
N SER A 108 -2.25 -7.74 26.15
CA SER A 108 -0.87 -7.91 26.60
C SER A 108 0.09 -7.28 25.58
N THR A 109 1.24 -6.79 26.04
CA THR A 109 2.24 -6.17 25.14
C THR A 109 2.64 -7.12 23.99
N ALA A 110 2.63 -8.43 24.23
CA ALA A 110 2.84 -9.47 23.24
C ALA A 110 1.71 -9.55 22.20
N GLU A 111 0.44 -9.47 22.60
CA GLU A 111 -0.71 -9.43 21.68
C GLU A 111 -0.73 -8.17 20.83
N ALA A 112 -0.37 -7.02 21.40
CA ALA A 112 -0.27 -5.77 20.65
C ALA A 112 0.85 -5.83 19.59
N VAL A 113 1.97 -6.48 19.89
CA VAL A 113 3.05 -6.72 18.93
C VAL A 113 2.62 -7.75 17.87
N GLY A 114 1.94 -8.82 18.27
CA GLY A 114 1.40 -9.83 17.36
C GLY A 114 0.40 -9.23 16.35
N LEU A 115 -0.52 -8.39 16.83
CA LEU A 115 -1.44 -7.64 15.98
C LEU A 115 -0.73 -6.69 15.01
N LYS A 116 0.33 -5.99 15.46
CA LYS A 116 1.13 -5.11 14.58
C LYS A 116 1.82 -5.91 13.47
N ILE A 117 2.40 -7.06 13.79
CA ILE A 117 3.04 -7.94 12.79
C ILE A 117 2.02 -8.45 11.78
N LEU A 118 0.84 -8.87 12.27
CA LEU A 118 -0.24 -9.35 11.42
C LEU A 118 -0.77 -8.24 10.50
N HIS A 119 -0.95 -7.03 11.03
CA HIS A 119 -1.34 -5.86 10.23
C HIS A 119 -0.28 -5.49 9.18
N GLN A 120 1.01 -5.62 9.53
CA GLN A 120 2.10 -5.38 8.58
C GLN A 120 2.15 -6.44 7.49
N ALA A 121 1.93 -7.72 7.83
CA ALA A 121 1.85 -8.81 6.88
C ALA A 121 0.67 -8.61 5.90
N VAL A 122 -0.53 -8.31 6.43
CA VAL A 122 -1.72 -7.99 5.61
C VAL A 122 -1.48 -6.78 4.71
N LYS A 123 -0.85 -5.71 5.24
CA LYS A 123 -0.50 -4.52 4.46
C LYS A 123 0.54 -4.84 3.36
N SER A 124 1.47 -5.76 3.62
CA SER A 124 2.47 -6.19 2.63
C SER A 124 1.91 -7.16 1.58
N GLN A 125 0.82 -7.86 1.89
CA GLN A 125 0.10 -8.75 0.98
C GLN A 125 -0.95 -8.00 0.14
N SER A 126 -1.21 -6.72 0.42
CA SER A 126 -2.23 -5.95 -0.29
C SER A 126 -1.96 -5.93 -1.81
N HIS A 127 -2.88 -6.54 -2.57
CA HIS A 127 -2.90 -6.56 -4.03
C HIS A 127 -3.00 -5.15 -4.67
N GLY A 128 -3.19 -4.10 -3.86
CA GLY A 128 -3.21 -2.69 -4.27
C GLY A 128 -1.90 -1.93 -4.04
N ARG A 129 -0.81 -2.61 -3.63
CA ARG A 129 0.49 -1.94 -3.47
C ARG A 129 1.08 -1.66 -4.85
N LEU A 130 0.86 -0.45 -5.36
CA LEU A 130 1.51 0.05 -6.57
C LEU A 130 3.02 -0.19 -6.46
N LEU A 131 3.58 -0.85 -7.47
CA LEU A 131 5.03 -1.01 -7.55
C LEU A 131 5.66 0.39 -7.57
N PRO A 132 6.79 0.64 -6.89
CA PRO A 132 7.42 1.97 -6.87
C PRO A 132 7.72 2.55 -8.26
N HIS A 133 7.83 1.70 -9.29
CA HIS A 133 8.02 2.10 -10.68
C HIS A 133 6.71 2.34 -11.44
N GLN A 134 5.60 1.78 -10.96
CA GLN A 134 4.29 1.88 -11.60
C GLN A 134 3.79 3.33 -11.57
N SER A 135 3.97 4.06 -10.47
CA SER A 135 3.59 5.48 -10.39
C SER A 135 4.32 6.35 -11.41
N ARG A 136 5.59 6.05 -11.69
CA ARG A 136 6.37 6.74 -12.73
C ARG A 136 5.81 6.42 -14.11
N HIS A 137 5.55 5.15 -14.40
CA HIS A 137 4.97 4.75 -15.68
C HIS A 137 3.57 5.34 -15.88
N ASP A 138 2.71 5.32 -14.86
CA ASP A 138 1.37 5.90 -14.90
C ASP A 138 1.43 7.41 -15.18
N TYR A 139 2.40 8.11 -14.57
CA TYR A 139 2.64 9.53 -14.86
C TYR A 139 3.10 9.76 -16.30
N GLU A 140 4.06 8.96 -16.79
CA GLU A 140 4.52 9.01 -18.19
C GLU A 140 3.38 8.71 -19.18
N TYR A 141 2.52 7.73 -18.89
CA TYR A 141 1.34 7.42 -19.70
C TYR A 141 0.33 8.57 -19.70
N ARG A 142 0.07 9.19 -18.54
CA ARG A 142 -0.82 10.35 -18.45
C ARG A 142 -0.27 11.53 -19.24
N LEU A 143 1.03 11.81 -19.14
CA LEU A 143 1.68 12.85 -19.94
C LEU A 143 1.59 12.56 -21.44
N ARG A 144 1.84 11.31 -21.85
CA ARG A 144 1.73 10.90 -23.25
C ARG A 144 0.31 11.08 -23.76
N SER A 145 -0.70 10.67 -22.98
CA SER A 145 -2.11 10.83 -23.32
C SER A 145 -2.49 12.30 -23.51
N VAL A 146 -2.09 13.18 -22.58
CA VAL A 146 -2.32 14.63 -22.67
C VAL A 146 -1.65 15.21 -23.92
N ALA A 147 -0.40 14.84 -24.20
CA ALA A 147 0.32 15.29 -25.38
C ALA A 147 -0.34 14.83 -26.68
N THR A 148 -0.68 13.54 -26.80
CA THR A 148 -1.37 12.99 -27.98
C THR A 148 -2.70 13.68 -28.21
N MET A 149 -3.47 13.90 -27.15
CA MET A 149 -4.74 14.63 -27.23
C MET A 149 -4.55 16.08 -27.71
N GLY A 150 -3.51 16.77 -27.23
CA GLY A 150 -3.13 18.10 -27.70
C GLY A 150 -2.78 18.12 -29.19
N VAL A 151 -1.97 17.16 -29.65
CA VAL A 151 -1.61 17.01 -31.07
C VAL A 151 -2.85 16.76 -31.94
N VAL A 152 -3.74 15.86 -31.52
CA VAL A 152 -4.98 15.56 -32.26
C VAL A 152 -5.89 16.78 -32.33
N GLN A 153 -6.01 17.58 -31.26
CA GLN A 153 -6.79 18.82 -31.29
C GLN A 153 -6.20 19.86 -32.23
N LEU A 154 -4.88 20.05 -32.20
CA LEU A 154 -4.20 20.96 -33.13
C LEU A 154 -4.38 20.51 -34.58
N PHE A 155 -4.28 19.21 -34.84
CA PHE A 155 -4.51 18.66 -36.17
C PHE A 155 -5.94 18.88 -36.65
N ASN A 156 -6.93 18.59 -35.80
CA ASN A 156 -8.35 18.75 -36.14
C ASN A 156 -8.74 20.22 -36.33
N SER A 157 -8.28 21.12 -35.46
CA SER A 157 -8.52 22.57 -35.59
C SER A 157 -7.88 23.15 -36.85
N LEU A 158 -6.67 22.70 -37.21
CA LEU A 158 -6.00 23.10 -38.45
C LEU A 158 -6.76 22.58 -39.68
N ALA A 159 -7.25 21.34 -39.63
CA ALA A 159 -8.09 20.78 -40.69
C ALA A 159 -9.40 21.56 -40.86
N GLN A 160 -10.08 21.94 -39.76
CA GLN A 160 -11.29 22.77 -39.79
C GLN A 160 -11.00 24.18 -40.35
N SER A 161 -9.90 24.80 -39.93
CA SER A 161 -9.45 26.10 -40.44
C SER A 161 -9.19 26.09 -41.95
N ARG A 162 -8.54 25.03 -42.47
CA ARG A 162 -8.33 24.85 -43.92
C ARG A 162 -9.64 24.66 -44.68
N LYS A 163 -10.57 23.86 -44.14
CA LYS A 163 -11.90 23.68 -44.72
C LYS A 163 -12.68 24.99 -44.78
N ALA A 164 -12.65 25.78 -43.72
CA ALA A 164 -13.30 27.09 -43.69
C ALA A 164 -12.67 28.08 -44.68
N SER A 165 -11.33 28.08 -44.81
CA SER A 165 -10.65 28.89 -45.83
C SER A 165 -11.02 28.49 -47.25
N ALA A 166 -11.26 27.21 -47.52
CA ALA A 166 -11.70 26.73 -48.83
C ALA A 166 -13.17 27.04 -49.12
N ALA A 167 -14.01 27.17 -48.08
CA ALA A 167 -15.41 27.60 -48.25
C ALA A 167 -15.52 29.05 -48.76
N VAL A 168 -14.60 29.94 -48.33
CA VAL A 168 -14.53 31.32 -48.82
C VAL A 168 -14.35 31.39 -50.34
N ASP A 169 -13.61 30.44 -50.94
CA ASP A 169 -13.46 30.38 -52.40
C ASP A 169 -14.77 30.12 -53.14
N THR A 170 -15.69 29.37 -52.51
CA THR A 170 -16.97 29.00 -53.13
C THR A 170 -18.03 30.09 -53.02
N GLU A 171 -17.92 30.98 -52.03
CA GLU A 171 -18.89 32.05 -51.79
C GLU A 171 -18.59 33.33 -52.59
N GLU A 172 -17.36 33.52 -53.05
CA GLU A 172 -16.89 34.81 -53.56
C GLU A 172 -16.85 34.90 -55.10
N THR A 173 -18.02 35.04 -55.71
CA THR A 173 -18.14 35.43 -57.14
C THR A 173 -18.00 36.94 -57.38
N LYS A 174 -17.89 37.77 -56.32
CA LYS A 174 -18.03 39.24 -56.40
C LYS A 174 -16.83 40.05 -55.86
N MET A 175 -15.79 39.41 -55.32
CA MET A 175 -14.64 40.09 -54.70
C MET A 175 -13.39 40.02 -55.57
N THR A 176 -12.48 40.98 -55.40
CA THR A 176 -11.14 40.96 -56.03
C THR A 176 -10.24 39.93 -55.34
N SER A 177 -9.26 39.38 -56.06
CA SER A 177 -8.34 38.35 -55.57
C SER A 177 -7.70 38.70 -54.23
N ASP A 178 -7.26 39.94 -54.05
CA ASP A 178 -6.52 40.35 -52.86
C ASP A 178 -7.43 40.33 -51.63
N LYS A 179 -8.67 40.81 -51.77
CA LYS A 179 -9.68 40.78 -50.70
C LYS A 179 -10.06 39.35 -50.31
N VAL A 180 -10.11 38.44 -51.28
CA VAL A 180 -10.35 37.00 -51.04
C VAL A 180 -9.22 36.42 -50.20
N THR A 181 -7.96 36.71 -50.54
CA THR A 181 -6.80 36.21 -49.78
C THR A 181 -6.75 36.74 -48.35
N GLU A 182 -7.08 38.01 -48.13
CA GLU A 182 -7.15 38.60 -46.78
C GLU A 182 -8.25 37.93 -45.94
N LYS A 183 -9.45 37.78 -46.51
CA LYS A 183 -10.56 37.12 -45.83
C LYS A 183 -10.26 35.67 -45.49
N LYS A 184 -9.65 34.91 -46.41
CA LYS A 184 -9.19 33.56 -46.14
C LYS A 184 -8.28 33.49 -44.92
N GLN A 185 -7.32 34.42 -44.81
CA GLN A 185 -6.42 34.44 -43.67
C GLN A 185 -7.15 34.77 -42.37
N ILE A 186 -8.09 35.72 -42.39
CA ILE A 186 -8.88 36.09 -41.22
C ILE A 186 -9.75 34.92 -40.76
N VAL A 187 -10.56 34.36 -41.66
CA VAL A 187 -11.45 33.22 -41.39
C VAL A 187 -10.65 32.00 -40.92
N SER A 188 -9.53 31.70 -41.58
CA SER A 188 -8.63 30.61 -41.20
C SER A 188 -8.13 30.76 -39.77
N LYS A 189 -7.69 31.97 -39.37
CA LYS A 189 -7.19 32.24 -38.01
C LYS A 189 -8.31 32.20 -36.98
N GLU A 190 -9.46 32.81 -37.27
CA GLU A 190 -10.59 32.87 -36.34
C GLU A 190 -11.20 31.50 -36.09
N VAL A 191 -11.43 30.70 -37.13
CA VAL A 191 -11.96 29.34 -37.01
C VAL A 191 -10.97 28.44 -36.26
N PHE A 192 -9.67 28.58 -36.52
CA PHE A 192 -8.65 27.87 -35.77
C PHE A 192 -8.71 28.18 -34.26
N LEU A 193 -8.75 29.48 -33.91
CA LEU A 193 -8.82 29.91 -32.51
C LEU A 193 -10.14 29.52 -31.85
N ALA A 194 -11.26 29.59 -32.57
CA ALA A 194 -12.57 29.16 -32.08
C ALA A 194 -12.57 27.66 -31.77
N ALA A 195 -12.02 26.83 -32.66
CA ALA A 195 -11.89 25.39 -32.46
C ALA A 195 -11.00 25.03 -31.24
N LEU A 196 -9.97 25.83 -30.96
CA LEU A 196 -9.11 25.64 -29.78
C LEU A 196 -9.80 26.03 -28.46
N ARG A 197 -10.71 26.99 -28.50
CA ARG A 197 -11.43 27.49 -27.30
C ARG A 197 -12.60 26.61 -26.89
N GLN A 198 -13.03 25.66 -27.72
CA GLN A 198 -14.18 24.82 -27.39
C GLN A 198 -13.89 23.98 -26.14
N PRO A 199 -14.79 24.01 -25.14
CA PRO A 199 -14.66 23.18 -23.96
C PRO A 199 -14.69 21.71 -24.38
N ARG A 200 -13.75 20.93 -23.88
CA ARG A 200 -13.73 19.49 -24.12
C ARG A 200 -14.73 18.83 -23.20
N GLU A 201 -15.70 18.15 -23.78
CA GLU A 201 -16.48 17.15 -23.06
C GLU A 201 -15.57 15.94 -22.84
N TYR A 202 -15.36 15.60 -21.57
CA TYR A 202 -14.52 14.50 -21.09
C TYR A 202 -15.38 13.42 -20.46
#